data_AF-A0A078MRW1-F1
#
_entry.id   AF-A0A078MRW1-F1
#
_cell.length_a   1.000
_cell.length_b   1.000
_cell.length_c   1.000
_cell.angle_alpha   90.00
_cell.angle_beta   90.00
_cell.angle_gamma   90.00
#
_symmetry.space_group_name_H-M   'P 1'
#
loop_
_entity.id
_entity.type
_entity.pdbx_description
1 polymer ?
#
loop_
_entity_poly.entity_id
_entity_poly.type
_entity_poly.pdbx_seq_one_letter_code
_entity_poly.pdbx_strand_id
1 'polypeptide(L)'
;MRRFRRASGSSRRTDPGHTDPGREAPGRKDPGREQPEDPRERPDADPGARGAAPGTAGAAVPAGAAPPADAGGRAEAAGVRSDAPAPAGSAGREPGPAAATPAVPAGAAVPAAPRPRSGVGRRHLLAGGAAAGLGALAAAGAQIASGRTTPERATAPDDGGNGLQTVPFHGLHQAGIETPEQAHAVFLGLDLLPSVTRDRLQALLRLLSDDAAALTQGRPALADTEPELALRPARLTVTFGFGPNLLERANPGLAPSWLRPLPAFGIDRLQPEFGAADLLLAVAADDPLTVAHARRMLLKDSRAFATLRWTQSGFRRSYGTEAAGTTMRNLFGQVDGTANPRAGSEDFTRVVWGDADIPAWLPGGTSVVIRRIAMNVDTWDELDRPAREESVGRRLDSGAPLTGTREDDEPDFQARSSLGFPVIPEYSHMRRARPEDPRQRIYRRSYNYDEPAAAGGAGGSVSDAGQIFVSYQADVDRQFVPIQRRLDELDILNEWTVPIGSAVFAVPPGAREGGFVGEELFS
;
A
#
# COMPACT_ATOMS: atom_id res chain seq x y z
N MET A 1 -34.07 -52.40 -0.47
CA MET A 1 -35.45 -52.47 0.03
C MET A 1 -36.04 -51.06 0.06
N ARG A 2 -37.24 -50.89 -0.54
CA ARG A 2 -38.17 -49.72 -0.54
C ARG A 2 -37.56 -48.32 -0.79
N ARG A 3 -37.46 -47.83 -2.04
CA ARG A 3 -38.47 -47.27 -2.98
C ARG A 3 -39.27 -46.07 -2.45
N PHE A 4 -39.05 -44.90 -3.04
CA PHE A 4 -40.11 -44.15 -3.73
C PHE A 4 -39.60 -43.58 -5.07
N ARG A 5 -40.17 -44.15 -6.14
CA ARG A 5 -40.33 -43.63 -7.52
C ARG A 5 -41.66 -42.84 -7.50
N ARG A 6 -42.02 -41.88 -8.38
CA ARG A 6 -41.81 -41.78 -9.83
C ARG A 6 -42.42 -40.47 -10.39
N ALA A 7 -41.99 -40.14 -11.61
CA ALA A 7 -42.71 -39.60 -12.79
C ALA A 7 -43.32 -38.19 -12.72
N SER A 8 -42.94 -37.21 -13.55
CA SER A 8 -42.87 -37.09 -15.03
C SER A 8 -44.22 -36.84 -15.72
N GLY A 9 -44.35 -35.69 -16.38
CA GLY A 9 -45.45 -35.36 -17.30
C GLY A 9 -45.11 -34.15 -18.16
N SER A 10 -44.73 -34.41 -19.41
CA SER A 10 -44.51 -33.47 -20.52
C SER A 10 -45.85 -33.19 -21.22
N SER A 11 -46.10 -31.96 -21.70
CA SER A 11 -46.12 -31.65 -23.16
C SER A 11 -46.93 -30.39 -23.55
N ARG A 12 -46.39 -29.69 -24.58
CA ARG A 12 -47.02 -28.83 -25.63
C ARG A 12 -47.53 -27.44 -25.20
N ARG A 13 -46.89 -26.37 -25.67
CA ARG A 13 -47.03 -25.69 -26.99
C ARG A 13 -48.45 -25.22 -27.30
N THR A 14 -48.67 -23.91 -27.21
CA THR A 14 -49.29 -23.06 -28.26
C THR A 14 -49.08 -21.59 -27.90
N ASP A 15 -48.33 -20.89 -28.73
CA ASP A 15 -48.44 -19.44 -29.01
C ASP A 15 -49.08 -19.37 -30.42
N PRO A 16 -49.94 -18.41 -30.80
CA PRO A 16 -49.43 -17.07 -31.17
C PRO A 16 -50.43 -15.88 -31.07
N GLY A 17 -49.90 -14.65 -31.20
CA GLY A 17 -50.61 -13.45 -31.70
C GLY A 17 -50.34 -12.22 -30.85
N HIS A 18 -49.35 -11.37 -31.12
CA HIS A 18 -49.21 -10.39 -32.21
C HIS A 18 -50.30 -9.30 -32.23
N THR A 19 -50.01 -8.14 -31.61
CA THR A 19 -50.40 -6.78 -32.08
C THR A 19 -49.55 -5.71 -31.40
N ASP A 20 -48.87 -4.92 -32.21
CA ASP A 20 -48.34 -3.55 -32.02
C ASP A 20 -48.72 -2.81 -33.34
N PRO A 21 -48.71 -1.46 -33.54
CA PRO A 21 -48.54 -0.31 -32.64
C PRO A 21 -49.61 0.80 -32.83
N GLY A 22 -49.52 1.88 -32.03
CA GLY A 22 -50.17 3.17 -32.34
C GLY A 22 -50.05 4.19 -31.21
N ARG A 23 -49.02 5.06 -31.25
CA ARG A 23 -49.11 6.52 -31.51
C ARG A 23 -50.22 7.26 -30.74
N GLU A 24 -49.82 8.17 -29.84
CA GLU A 24 -50.03 9.62 -29.98
C GLU A 24 -49.37 10.42 -28.83
N ALA A 25 -48.53 11.39 -29.20
CA ALA A 25 -48.27 12.60 -28.43
C ALA A 25 -49.05 13.73 -29.13
N PRO A 26 -49.44 14.84 -28.45
CA PRO A 26 -48.51 15.97 -28.38
C PRO A 26 -48.68 16.89 -27.14
N GLY A 27 -47.65 17.70 -26.84
CA GLY A 27 -47.80 18.79 -25.87
C GLY A 27 -46.51 19.55 -25.56
N ARG A 28 -46.07 20.39 -26.50
CA ARG A 28 -45.02 21.42 -26.31
C ARG A 28 -45.42 22.42 -25.21
N LYS A 29 -44.44 22.88 -24.41
CA LYS A 29 -44.27 24.30 -24.01
C LYS A 29 -42.93 24.51 -23.27
N ASP A 30 -42.04 25.22 -23.94
CA ASP A 30 -41.02 26.14 -23.42
C ASP A 30 -40.94 27.27 -24.47
N PRO A 31 -40.54 28.54 -24.18
CA PRO A 31 -39.51 28.90 -23.20
C PRO A 31 -39.80 30.18 -22.37
N GLY A 32 -39.12 30.33 -21.22
CA GLY A 32 -39.08 31.58 -20.44
C GLY A 32 -37.66 31.91 -20.02
N ARG A 33 -37.04 32.83 -20.76
CA ARG A 33 -35.67 33.35 -20.61
C ARG A 33 -35.77 34.68 -19.86
N GLU A 34 -35.17 34.82 -18.68
CA GLU A 34 -35.05 36.14 -18.03
C GLU A 34 -33.90 36.20 -17.00
N GLN A 35 -32.80 36.81 -17.43
CA GLN A 35 -31.89 37.72 -16.71
C GLN A 35 -31.40 38.72 -17.78
N PRO A 36 -30.95 39.95 -17.48
CA PRO A 36 -30.38 40.44 -16.21
C PRO A 36 -30.82 41.86 -15.78
N GLU A 37 -30.61 42.24 -14.51
CA GLU A 37 -30.45 43.67 -14.15
C GLU A 37 -29.38 43.85 -13.05
N ASP A 38 -28.32 44.58 -13.41
CA ASP A 38 -27.50 45.45 -12.57
C ASP A 38 -27.87 46.88 -12.97
N PRO A 39 -28.00 47.83 -12.04
CA PRO A 39 -27.03 48.93 -12.06
C PRO A 39 -26.63 49.49 -10.68
N ARG A 40 -25.31 49.53 -10.47
CA ARG A 40 -24.46 50.71 -10.17
C ARG A 40 -24.60 51.48 -8.84
N GLU A 41 -23.40 51.81 -8.37
CA GLU A 41 -22.92 53.07 -7.76
C GLU A 41 -22.62 53.10 -6.25
N ARG A 42 -21.29 53.22 -5.97
CA ARG A 42 -20.69 53.76 -4.75
C ARG A 42 -20.96 55.29 -4.70
N PRO A 43 -20.78 55.98 -3.55
CA PRO A 43 -19.44 56.49 -3.25
C PRO A 43 -19.03 56.52 -1.76
N ASP A 44 -17.72 56.76 -1.63
CA ASP A 44 -16.85 57.02 -0.49
C ASP A 44 -17.38 57.94 0.65
N ALA A 45 -16.88 57.73 1.88
CA ALA A 45 -15.91 58.62 2.55
C ALA A 45 -16.01 58.61 4.09
N ASP A 46 -14.87 58.33 4.73
CA ASP A 46 -14.45 58.79 6.06
C ASP A 46 -14.36 60.35 6.07
N PRO A 47 -14.61 61.05 7.20
CA PRO A 47 -13.49 61.41 8.08
C PRO A 47 -13.83 61.54 9.59
N GLY A 48 -12.98 60.94 10.43
CA GLY A 48 -12.08 61.68 11.34
C GLY A 48 -12.62 62.67 12.39
N ALA A 49 -12.52 62.24 13.66
CA ALA A 49 -11.93 62.95 14.82
C ALA A 49 -12.59 64.21 15.44
N ARG A 50 -12.86 64.16 16.76
CA ARG A 50 -12.09 64.84 17.86
C ARG A 50 -12.83 64.91 19.21
N GLY A 51 -12.10 64.54 20.28
CA GLY A 51 -12.17 65.09 21.65
C GLY A 51 -13.32 64.57 22.55
N ALA A 52 -13.16 64.31 23.85
CA ALA A 52 -12.06 64.43 24.80
C ALA A 52 -12.39 63.59 26.07
N ALA A 53 -11.34 63.16 26.78
CA ALA A 53 -11.37 62.45 28.08
C ALA A 53 -11.71 63.42 29.25
N PRO A 54 -11.82 63.02 30.56
CA PRO A 54 -10.78 62.28 31.32
C PRO A 54 -11.24 61.32 32.47
N GLY A 55 -10.28 60.59 33.07
CA GLY A 55 -10.32 60.08 34.45
C GLY A 55 -10.02 58.57 34.64
N THR A 56 -8.76 58.11 34.59
CA THR A 56 -7.79 57.83 35.69
C THR A 56 -7.99 56.58 36.56
N ALA A 57 -6.89 55.79 36.63
CA ALA A 57 -6.44 54.76 37.60
C ALA A 57 -6.29 53.38 36.92
N GLY A 58 -5.16 52.67 36.90
CA GLY A 58 -3.87 52.78 37.57
C GLY A 58 -3.43 51.37 37.98
N ALA A 59 -2.42 50.78 37.30
CA ALA A 59 -1.45 49.79 37.81
C ALA A 59 -0.65 49.16 36.66
N ALA A 60 0.67 49.28 36.73
CA ALA A 60 1.67 48.63 35.88
C ALA A 60 2.70 47.95 36.79
N VAL A 61 3.52 47.03 36.22
CA VAL A 61 4.90 46.56 36.59
C VAL A 61 5.08 45.07 36.15
N PRO A 62 6.26 44.61 35.67
CA PRO A 62 6.47 44.29 34.25
C PRO A 62 7.17 42.92 34.00
N ALA A 63 7.59 42.72 32.75
CA ALA A 63 8.35 41.58 32.24
C ALA A 63 9.78 41.45 32.84
N GLY A 64 10.18 40.21 33.10
CA GLY A 64 11.51 39.82 33.61
C GLY A 64 12.45 39.28 32.52
N ALA A 65 13.73 39.58 32.70
CA ALA A 65 14.83 39.52 31.74
C ALA A 65 15.59 38.18 31.66
N ALA A 66 16.34 38.02 30.57
CA ALA A 66 17.33 36.97 30.32
C ALA A 66 18.62 37.12 31.18
N PRO A 67 19.38 36.03 31.42
CA PRO A 67 20.68 36.11 32.09
C PRO A 67 21.87 36.28 31.11
N PRO A 68 23.03 36.79 31.59
CA PRO A 68 24.12 37.28 30.76
C PRO A 68 25.22 36.23 30.46
N ALA A 69 25.97 36.51 29.40
CA ALA A 69 27.29 35.98 29.13
C ALA A 69 28.36 36.87 29.78
N ASP A 70 29.45 36.27 30.26
CA ASP A 70 30.68 37.00 30.58
C ASP A 70 31.91 36.25 30.07
N ALA A 71 32.91 37.03 29.67
CA ALA A 71 34.13 36.63 28.98
C ALA A 71 35.35 37.30 29.61
N GLY A 72 36.48 36.58 29.65
CA GLY A 72 37.83 37.13 29.87
C GLY A 72 38.59 36.40 31.01
N GLY A 73 39.85 36.01 30.89
CA GLY A 73 40.86 36.32 29.89
C GLY A 73 42.11 35.43 30.05
N ARG A 74 43.04 35.67 29.11
CA ARG A 74 44.24 34.90 28.75
C ARG A 74 45.37 34.86 29.80
N ALA A 75 46.18 33.80 29.79
CA ALA A 75 47.64 33.88 29.97
C ALA A 75 48.35 32.64 29.37
N GLU A 76 49.60 32.87 28.92
CA GLU A 76 50.41 32.09 27.97
C GLU A 76 51.17 30.86 28.51
N ALA A 77 51.47 29.97 27.56
CA ALA A 77 52.70 29.20 27.29
C ALA A 77 53.58 28.64 28.43
N ALA A 78 53.80 27.32 28.41
CA ALA A 78 55.13 26.69 28.26
C ALA A 78 54.98 25.16 28.23
N GLY A 79 55.66 24.50 27.29
CA GLY A 79 55.69 23.04 27.20
C GLY A 79 56.62 22.40 28.22
N VAL A 80 56.48 21.08 28.40
CA VAL A 80 57.54 20.08 28.62
C VAL A 80 56.87 18.69 28.61
N ARG A 81 57.52 17.75 27.93
CA ARG A 81 57.25 16.30 27.95
C ARG A 81 57.83 15.69 29.22
N SER A 82 57.13 14.76 29.88
CA SER A 82 57.74 13.57 30.49
C SER A 82 56.68 12.59 31.04
N ASP A 83 56.70 11.37 30.49
CA ASP A 83 56.65 10.06 31.15
C ASP A 83 55.90 9.88 32.48
N ALA A 84 54.86 9.02 32.39
CA ALA A 84 54.43 7.88 33.22
C ALA A 84 54.58 7.92 34.77
N PRO A 85 53.69 7.22 35.50
CA PRO A 85 54.03 5.82 35.80
C PRO A 85 52.84 4.83 35.89
N ALA A 86 53.12 3.58 35.51
CA ALA A 86 52.48 2.38 36.05
C ALA A 86 52.95 2.13 37.50
N PRO A 87 52.23 1.33 38.30
CA PRO A 87 52.76 0.00 38.64
C PRO A 87 51.65 -1.09 38.69
N ALA A 88 51.89 -2.30 38.16
CA ALA A 88 52.50 -3.49 38.78
C ALA A 88 51.59 -4.17 39.84
N GLY A 89 51.39 -5.49 39.89
CA GLY A 89 52.03 -6.60 39.20
C GLY A 89 51.32 -7.93 39.53
N SER A 90 51.72 -8.96 38.79
CA SER A 90 51.19 -10.32 38.68
C SER A 90 51.64 -11.31 39.78
N ALA A 91 50.84 -12.36 40.01
CA ALA A 91 51.23 -13.80 40.05
C ALA A 91 50.04 -14.63 40.58
N GLY A 92 49.64 -15.79 40.06
CA GLY A 92 50.12 -16.62 38.95
C GLY A 92 49.25 -17.90 38.87
N ARG A 93 49.81 -18.90 38.18
CA ARG A 93 49.44 -20.34 38.09
C ARG A 93 48.63 -20.81 36.85
N GLU A 94 49.31 -21.65 36.08
CA GLU A 94 48.88 -22.48 34.95
C GLU A 94 47.73 -23.46 35.29
N PRO A 95 46.99 -23.95 34.28
CA PRO A 95 46.36 -25.26 34.37
C PRO A 95 46.93 -26.26 33.34
N GLY A 96 47.37 -27.41 33.86
CA GLY A 96 47.47 -28.69 33.16
C GLY A 96 46.09 -29.36 32.95
N PRO A 97 46.05 -30.63 32.51
CA PRO A 97 45.17 -31.09 31.44
C PRO A 97 43.73 -31.41 31.87
N ALA A 98 42.81 -31.20 30.93
CA ALA A 98 41.40 -31.56 31.06
C ALA A 98 41.19 -33.08 30.98
N ALA A 99 40.49 -33.63 31.98
CA ALA A 99 39.98 -34.99 31.99
C ALA A 99 38.44 -34.99 32.03
N ALA A 100 37.88 -35.68 31.03
CA ALA A 100 36.69 -36.54 31.02
C ALA A 100 35.30 -36.01 31.44
N THR A 101 34.35 -36.17 30.51
CA THR A 101 32.96 -36.59 30.77
C THR A 101 32.45 -37.38 29.54
N PRO A 102 31.37 -38.18 29.63
CA PRO A 102 31.44 -39.61 29.34
C PRO A 102 30.76 -40.02 28.02
N ALA A 103 31.09 -41.23 27.58
CA ALA A 103 30.60 -41.87 26.37
C ALA A 103 29.23 -42.55 26.54
N VAL A 104 28.49 -42.64 25.43
CA VAL A 104 27.40 -43.61 25.17
C VAL A 104 27.64 -44.21 23.77
N PRO A 105 27.42 -45.53 23.55
CA PRO A 105 28.24 -46.31 22.64
C PRO A 105 27.68 -46.46 21.20
N ALA A 106 28.59 -46.80 20.30
CA ALA A 106 28.35 -47.12 18.90
C ALA A 106 27.81 -48.56 18.72
N GLY A 107 26.90 -48.71 17.74
CA GLY A 107 26.45 -50.00 17.22
C GLY A 107 26.50 -50.04 15.69
N ALA A 108 27.45 -50.83 15.19
CA ALA A 108 27.55 -51.57 13.93
C ALA A 108 27.30 -50.88 12.56
N ALA A 109 28.34 -50.93 11.74
CA ALA A 109 28.39 -50.54 10.33
C ALA A 109 27.86 -51.62 9.37
N VAL A 110 27.32 -51.17 8.23
CA VAL A 110 27.02 -51.98 7.03
C VAL A 110 27.81 -51.40 5.84
N PRO A 111 28.49 -52.20 5.00
CA PRO A 111 29.39 -51.67 3.96
C PRO A 111 28.64 -51.21 2.70
N ALA A 112 29.13 -50.12 2.10
CA ALA A 112 28.63 -49.54 0.86
C ALA A 112 29.25 -50.20 -0.39
N ALA A 113 28.43 -50.42 -1.42
CA ALA A 113 28.82 -50.92 -2.75
C ALA A 113 29.33 -49.77 -3.67
N PRO A 114 30.17 -50.07 -4.70
CA PRO A 114 30.91 -49.06 -5.46
C PRO A 114 30.08 -48.35 -6.53
N ARG A 115 30.36 -47.04 -6.71
CA ARG A 115 29.84 -46.20 -7.82
C ARG A 115 30.73 -46.29 -9.06
N PRO A 116 30.19 -46.46 -10.28
CA PRO A 116 30.96 -46.29 -11.50
C PRO A 116 31.13 -44.80 -11.86
N ARG A 117 32.34 -44.44 -12.31
CA ARG A 117 32.66 -43.14 -12.91
C ARG A 117 32.47 -43.24 -14.42
N SER A 118 31.72 -42.34 -15.03
CA SER A 118 31.79 -42.06 -16.47
C SER A 118 31.72 -40.55 -16.69
N GLY A 119 32.88 -39.95 -16.97
CA GLY A 119 32.96 -38.60 -17.49
C GLY A 119 32.78 -38.60 -19.01
N VAL A 120 32.00 -37.65 -19.51
CA VAL A 120 32.03 -37.26 -20.93
C VAL A 120 32.42 -35.79 -20.97
N GLY A 121 33.52 -35.50 -21.66
CA GLY A 121 34.24 -34.23 -21.63
C GLY A 121 33.58 -33.12 -22.45
N ARG A 122 33.74 -31.88 -21.95
CA ARG A 122 33.28 -30.60 -22.51
C ARG A 122 33.96 -30.15 -23.81
N ARG A 123 34.40 -31.07 -24.70
CA ARG A 123 35.18 -30.72 -25.91
C ARG A 123 34.55 -31.08 -27.26
N HIS A 124 33.25 -31.37 -27.31
CA HIS A 124 32.55 -31.65 -28.57
C HIS A 124 31.39 -30.69 -28.93
N LEU A 125 31.24 -29.55 -28.23
CA LEU A 125 30.20 -28.56 -28.54
C LEU A 125 30.69 -27.36 -29.39
N LEU A 126 31.89 -27.45 -30.00
CA LEU A 126 32.45 -26.38 -30.84
C LEU A 126 32.86 -26.85 -32.24
N ALA A 127 32.17 -27.85 -32.80
CA ALA A 127 32.42 -28.36 -34.15
C ALA A 127 31.13 -28.53 -34.98
N GLY A 128 30.22 -27.55 -34.90
CA GLY A 128 28.94 -27.56 -35.63
C GLY A 128 28.59 -26.23 -36.31
N GLY A 129 29.60 -25.41 -36.64
CA GLY A 129 29.41 -24.09 -37.24
C GLY A 129 29.99 -23.98 -38.64
N ALA A 130 29.42 -24.70 -39.62
CA ALA A 130 29.72 -24.49 -41.04
C ALA A 130 28.73 -25.23 -41.98
N ALA A 131 27.43 -24.87 -41.98
CA ALA A 131 26.50 -25.17 -43.09
C ALA A 131 25.09 -24.52 -42.94
N ALA A 132 24.96 -23.31 -42.42
CA ALA A 132 23.66 -22.63 -42.27
C ALA A 132 23.49 -21.52 -43.33
N GLY A 133 23.46 -21.89 -44.61
CA GLY A 133 23.37 -20.93 -45.73
C GLY A 133 22.07 -20.94 -46.54
N LEU A 134 21.29 -22.04 -46.54
CA LEU A 134 20.17 -22.18 -47.50
C LEU A 134 18.91 -22.88 -46.94
N GLY A 135 18.83 -23.15 -45.63
CA GLY A 135 17.71 -23.90 -45.02
C GLY A 135 16.59 -23.06 -44.39
N ALA A 136 16.76 -21.75 -44.23
CA ALA A 136 15.83 -20.92 -43.45
C ALA A 136 14.49 -20.61 -44.17
N LEU A 137 14.44 -20.76 -45.50
CA LEU A 137 13.21 -20.48 -46.27
C LEU A 137 12.28 -21.70 -46.36
N ALA A 138 12.75 -22.92 -46.09
CA ALA A 138 11.91 -24.12 -46.09
C ALA A 138 11.20 -24.36 -44.73
N ALA A 139 11.76 -23.85 -43.62
CA ALA A 139 11.14 -23.97 -42.30
C ALA A 139 9.97 -22.99 -42.07
N ALA A 140 9.89 -21.91 -42.85
CA ALA A 140 8.77 -20.96 -42.80
C ALA A 140 7.50 -21.48 -43.53
N GLY A 141 7.65 -22.39 -44.50
CA GLY A 141 6.53 -22.95 -45.27
C GLY A 141 5.81 -24.12 -44.61
N ALA A 142 6.45 -24.84 -43.69
CA ALA A 142 5.86 -26.00 -43.01
C ALA A 142 5.02 -25.65 -41.76
N GLN A 143 5.12 -24.41 -41.26
CA GLN A 143 4.41 -23.96 -40.06
C GLN A 143 3.01 -23.37 -40.33
N ILE A 144 2.59 -23.30 -41.60
CA ILE A 144 1.25 -22.82 -41.99
C ILE A 144 0.24 -23.99 -42.12
N ALA A 145 0.70 -25.25 -42.15
CA ALA A 145 -0.16 -26.41 -42.40
C ALA A 145 -0.46 -27.32 -41.19
N SER A 146 0.20 -27.11 -40.04
CA SER A 146 -0.22 -27.74 -38.79
C SER A 146 -1.18 -26.81 -38.08
N GLY A 147 -2.48 -27.12 -38.13
CA GLY A 147 -3.51 -26.41 -37.41
C GLY A 147 -3.03 -26.12 -35.99
N ARG A 148 -3.00 -24.84 -35.63
CA ARG A 148 -2.83 -24.40 -34.25
C ARG A 148 -3.96 -25.04 -33.45
N THR A 149 -3.68 -26.20 -32.85
CA THR A 149 -4.34 -26.59 -31.62
C THR A 149 -4.05 -25.44 -30.67
N THR A 150 -5.03 -24.56 -30.48
CA THR A 150 -5.11 -23.72 -29.30
C THR A 150 -4.81 -24.68 -28.14
N PRO A 151 -3.79 -24.44 -27.30
CA PRO A 151 -3.59 -25.28 -26.13
C PRO A 151 -4.95 -25.34 -25.44
N GLU A 152 -5.47 -26.58 -25.30
CA GLU A 152 -6.73 -26.83 -24.63
C GLU A 152 -6.67 -26.06 -23.31
N ARG A 153 -7.57 -25.09 -23.16
CA ARG A 153 -7.58 -24.19 -22.01
C ARG A 153 -7.67 -25.10 -20.79
N ALA A 154 -6.57 -25.22 -20.05
CA ALA A 154 -6.53 -25.97 -18.80
C ALA A 154 -7.43 -25.22 -17.82
N THR A 155 -8.73 -25.50 -17.86
CA THR A 155 -9.68 -24.95 -16.91
C THR A 155 -9.51 -25.73 -15.62
N ALA A 156 -9.11 -25.04 -14.56
CA ALA A 156 -9.11 -25.66 -13.24
C ALA A 156 -10.57 -26.06 -12.87
N PRO A 157 -10.80 -27.28 -12.38
CA PRO A 157 -12.13 -27.68 -11.93
C PRO A 157 -12.58 -26.83 -10.74
N ASP A 158 -13.87 -26.48 -10.71
CA ASP A 158 -14.48 -25.79 -9.58
C ASP A 158 -14.67 -26.78 -8.42
N ASP A 159 -13.88 -26.58 -7.37
CA ASP A 159 -13.88 -27.39 -6.15
C ASP A 159 -14.66 -26.72 -5.01
N GLY A 160 -15.36 -25.62 -5.28
CA GLY A 160 -16.11 -24.85 -4.27
C GLY A 160 -15.23 -23.96 -3.38
N GLY A 161 -13.93 -23.86 -3.67
CA GLY A 161 -13.03 -22.88 -3.05
C GLY A 161 -13.14 -21.47 -3.66
N ASN A 162 -12.38 -20.51 -3.13
CA ASN A 162 -12.33 -19.13 -3.66
C ASN A 162 -11.30 -18.94 -4.80
N GLY A 163 -10.55 -19.99 -5.15
CA GLY A 163 -9.43 -19.89 -6.09
C GLY A 163 -9.83 -19.47 -7.51
N LEU A 164 -11.06 -19.74 -7.95
CA LEU A 164 -11.55 -19.36 -9.30
C LEU A 164 -12.16 -17.95 -9.36
N GLN A 165 -12.30 -17.26 -8.23
CA GLN A 165 -12.87 -15.91 -8.22
C GLN A 165 -11.93 -14.93 -8.95
N THR A 166 -12.48 -14.16 -9.88
CA THR A 166 -11.76 -13.13 -10.65
C THR A 166 -12.20 -11.74 -10.24
N VAL A 167 -11.31 -10.76 -10.48
CA VAL A 167 -11.63 -9.32 -10.42
C VAL A 167 -11.36 -8.74 -11.80
N PRO A 168 -12.26 -7.94 -12.41
CA PRO A 168 -12.01 -7.32 -13.70
C PRO A 168 -10.76 -6.43 -13.66
N PHE A 169 -9.85 -6.62 -14.63
CA PHE A 169 -8.69 -5.75 -14.80
C PHE A 169 -9.06 -4.43 -15.48
N HIS A 170 -9.92 -4.50 -16.50
CA HIS A 170 -10.37 -3.33 -17.26
C HIS A 170 -11.51 -2.60 -16.56
N GLY A 171 -11.50 -1.28 -16.61
CA GLY A 171 -12.51 -0.43 -15.97
C GLY A 171 -12.14 1.06 -16.04
N LEU A 172 -13.04 1.92 -15.55
CA LEU A 172 -12.77 3.35 -15.41
C LEU A 172 -11.68 3.62 -14.37
N HIS A 173 -11.72 2.87 -13.26
CA HIS A 173 -10.74 2.91 -12.19
C HIS A 173 -9.94 1.61 -12.20
N GLN A 174 -8.68 1.67 -11.78
CA GLN A 174 -7.91 0.44 -11.57
C GLN A 174 -8.51 -0.39 -10.44
N ALA A 175 -8.52 -1.72 -10.61
CA ALA A 175 -8.85 -2.65 -9.54
C ALA A 175 -7.80 -2.60 -8.41
N GLY A 176 -8.15 -3.14 -7.24
CA GLY A 176 -7.28 -3.15 -6.05
C GLY A 176 -7.42 -1.90 -5.17
N ILE A 177 -8.28 -0.94 -5.53
CA ILE A 177 -8.56 0.28 -4.76
C ILE A 177 -9.92 0.12 -4.06
N GLU A 178 -11.00 0.12 -4.85
CA GLU A 178 -12.37 -0.10 -4.38
C GLU A 178 -12.71 -1.60 -4.21
N THR A 179 -11.87 -2.47 -4.77
CA THR A 179 -12.00 -3.92 -4.59
C THR A 179 -11.92 -4.28 -3.09
N PRO A 180 -12.89 -5.06 -2.57
CA PRO A 180 -12.85 -5.54 -1.18
C PRO A 180 -11.51 -6.19 -0.88
N GLU A 181 -10.90 -5.84 0.26
CA GLU A 181 -9.49 -6.10 0.43
C GLU A 181 -9.18 -7.59 0.55
N GLN A 182 -8.11 -8.02 -0.12
CA GLN A 182 -7.71 -9.42 -0.15
C GLN A 182 -6.80 -9.78 1.03
N ALA A 183 -6.67 -11.08 1.30
CA ALA A 183 -5.88 -11.58 2.41
C ALA A 183 -4.38 -11.26 2.33
N HIS A 184 -3.82 -11.15 1.12
CA HIS A 184 -2.39 -10.92 0.90
C HIS A 184 -2.17 -9.77 -0.07
N ALA A 185 -1.15 -8.96 0.18
CA ALA A 185 -0.66 -7.96 -0.76
C ALA A 185 0.86 -7.90 -0.75
N VAL A 186 1.44 -7.63 -1.92
CA VAL A 186 2.85 -7.28 -2.07
C VAL A 186 2.93 -5.98 -2.85
N PHE A 187 3.66 -5.02 -2.29
CA PHE A 187 3.96 -3.75 -2.94
C PHE A 187 5.39 -3.79 -3.45
N LEU A 188 5.57 -3.48 -4.73
CA LEU A 188 6.86 -3.47 -5.41
C LEU A 188 7.18 -2.05 -5.84
N GLY A 189 8.27 -1.49 -5.33
CA GLY A 189 8.85 -0.25 -5.85
C GLY A 189 9.94 -0.57 -6.87
N LEU A 190 9.84 -0.02 -8.07
CA LEU A 190 10.81 -0.21 -9.14
C LEU A 190 11.40 1.13 -9.59
N ASP A 191 12.71 1.15 -9.81
CA ASP A 191 13.44 2.30 -10.37
C ASP A 191 13.75 2.04 -11.85
N LEU A 192 13.39 2.97 -12.73
CA LEU A 192 13.60 2.84 -14.17
C LEU A 192 15.09 2.96 -14.50
N LEU A 193 15.59 2.02 -15.30
CA LEU A 193 16.97 2.07 -15.80
C LEU A 193 17.20 3.38 -16.56
N PRO A 194 18.40 4.00 -16.45
CA PRO A 194 18.70 5.26 -17.15
C PRO A 194 18.49 5.19 -18.67
N SER A 195 18.60 4.01 -19.28
CA SER A 195 18.43 3.78 -20.72
C SER A 195 16.96 3.68 -21.18
N VAL A 196 15.99 3.69 -20.26
CA VAL A 196 14.57 3.64 -20.64
C VAL A 196 14.13 5.01 -21.18
N THR A 197 13.88 5.02 -22.49
CA THR A 197 13.24 6.11 -23.22
C THR A 197 11.72 6.09 -23.04
N ARG A 198 11.03 7.16 -23.46
CA ARG A 198 9.56 7.25 -23.49
C ARG A 198 8.91 6.06 -24.20
N ASP A 199 9.38 5.69 -25.39
CA ASP A 199 8.83 4.56 -26.16
C ASP A 199 9.05 3.22 -25.45
N ARG A 200 10.21 3.04 -24.81
CA ARG A 200 10.50 1.84 -24.01
C ARG A 200 9.63 1.78 -22.75
N LEU A 201 9.34 2.92 -22.14
CA LEU A 201 8.41 3.01 -21.02
C LEU A 201 6.98 2.65 -21.45
N GLN A 202 6.53 3.14 -22.61
CA GLN A 202 5.23 2.77 -23.18
C GLN A 202 5.15 1.24 -23.41
N ALA A 203 6.22 0.66 -23.97
CA ALA A 203 6.30 -0.79 -24.18
C ALA A 203 6.28 -1.58 -22.85
N LEU A 204 6.97 -1.10 -21.82
CA LEU A 204 6.93 -1.70 -20.48
C LEU A 204 5.51 -1.69 -19.90
N LEU A 205 4.82 -0.55 -19.91
CA LEU A 205 3.49 -0.43 -19.33
C LEU A 205 2.46 -1.29 -20.07
N ARG A 206 2.58 -1.40 -21.39
CA ARG A 206 1.76 -2.33 -22.19
C ARG A 206 2.04 -3.78 -21.82
N LEU A 207 3.32 -4.19 -21.77
CA LEU A 207 3.71 -5.55 -21.40
C LEU A 207 3.17 -5.95 -20.02
N LEU A 208 3.37 -5.10 -19.01
CA LEU A 208 2.88 -5.37 -17.66
C LEU A 208 1.35 -5.36 -17.57
N SER A 209 0.67 -4.52 -18.36
CA SER A 209 -0.80 -4.52 -18.42
C SER A 209 -1.34 -5.79 -19.06
N ASP A 210 -0.71 -6.29 -20.13
CA ASP A 210 -1.11 -7.53 -20.79
C ASP A 210 -0.95 -8.73 -19.84
N ASP A 211 0.17 -8.79 -19.10
CA ASP A 211 0.42 -9.80 -18.07
C ASP A 211 -0.61 -9.72 -16.94
N ALA A 212 -0.85 -8.53 -16.39
CA ALA A 212 -1.84 -8.33 -15.34
C ALA A 212 -3.25 -8.71 -15.81
N ALA A 213 -3.65 -8.32 -17.03
CA ALA A 213 -4.95 -8.67 -17.62
C ALA A 213 -5.11 -10.17 -17.86
N ALA A 214 -4.02 -10.90 -18.13
CA ALA A 214 -4.05 -12.36 -18.23
C ALA A 214 -4.18 -13.02 -16.86
N LEU A 215 -3.26 -12.69 -15.94
CA LEU A 215 -3.13 -13.34 -14.64
C LEU A 215 -4.37 -13.13 -13.77
N THR A 216 -4.93 -11.92 -13.75
CA THR A 216 -6.17 -11.60 -12.98
C THR A 216 -7.39 -12.39 -13.46
N GLN A 217 -7.34 -12.94 -14.68
CA GLN A 217 -8.41 -13.75 -15.28
C GLN A 217 -8.07 -15.25 -15.29
N GLY A 218 -7.10 -15.68 -14.48
CA GLY A 218 -6.74 -17.09 -14.39
C GLY A 218 -6.02 -17.63 -15.62
N ARG A 219 -5.34 -16.76 -16.39
CA ARG A 219 -4.64 -17.12 -17.63
C ARG A 219 -3.14 -16.86 -17.48
N PRO A 220 -2.28 -17.73 -18.03
CA PRO A 220 -0.84 -17.51 -18.01
C PRO A 220 -0.46 -16.27 -18.84
N ALA A 221 0.58 -15.59 -18.39
CA ALA A 221 1.27 -14.55 -19.16
C ALA A 221 1.99 -15.16 -20.38
N LEU A 222 2.33 -14.34 -21.38
CA LEU A 222 2.79 -14.83 -22.71
C LEU A 222 4.03 -15.74 -22.64
N ALA A 223 4.93 -15.47 -21.70
CA ALA A 223 6.18 -16.22 -21.50
C ALA A 223 6.22 -16.91 -20.12
N ASP A 224 5.07 -17.35 -19.62
CA ASP A 224 4.94 -18.09 -18.38
C ASP A 224 5.45 -19.52 -18.54
N THR A 225 6.47 -19.88 -17.75
CA THR A 225 7.08 -21.21 -17.75
C THR A 225 6.37 -22.17 -16.80
N GLU A 226 5.50 -21.65 -15.93
CA GLU A 226 4.75 -22.39 -14.91
C GLU A 226 3.25 -22.03 -15.01
N PRO A 227 2.60 -22.25 -16.18
CA PRO A 227 1.25 -21.76 -16.45
C PRO A 227 0.17 -22.33 -15.51
N GLU A 228 0.43 -23.48 -14.88
CA GLU A 228 -0.48 -24.09 -13.90
C GLU A 228 -0.68 -23.21 -12.66
N LEU A 229 0.31 -22.36 -12.32
CA LEU A 229 0.22 -21.43 -11.19
C LEU A 229 -0.71 -20.24 -11.46
N ALA A 230 -1.03 -19.97 -12.73
CA ALA A 230 -1.93 -18.88 -13.11
C ALA A 230 -3.41 -19.25 -13.03
N LEU A 231 -3.76 -20.55 -12.96
CA LEU A 231 -5.13 -21.03 -13.19
C LEU A 231 -6.13 -20.66 -12.08
N ARG A 232 -5.62 -20.25 -10.91
CA ARG A 232 -6.43 -19.90 -9.74
C ARG A 232 -6.16 -18.45 -9.35
N PRO A 233 -6.86 -17.48 -9.95
CA PRO A 233 -6.60 -16.06 -9.72
C PRO A 233 -6.93 -15.59 -8.31
N ALA A 234 -7.79 -16.26 -7.53
CA ALA A 234 -8.05 -15.96 -6.12
C ALA A 234 -8.25 -14.44 -5.82
N ARG A 235 -9.09 -13.78 -6.62
CA ARG A 235 -9.33 -12.32 -6.62
C ARG A 235 -8.07 -11.46 -6.82
N LEU A 236 -7.12 -11.94 -7.62
CA LEU A 236 -5.91 -11.21 -7.97
C LEU A 236 -6.24 -9.85 -8.58
N THR A 237 -5.55 -8.82 -8.10
CA THR A 237 -5.51 -7.47 -8.67
C THR A 237 -4.06 -7.01 -8.79
N VAL A 238 -3.78 -6.21 -9.82
CA VAL A 238 -2.51 -5.51 -10.00
C VAL A 238 -2.81 -4.04 -10.25
N THR A 239 -2.40 -3.17 -9.31
CA THR A 239 -2.57 -1.71 -9.40
C THR A 239 -1.23 -1.06 -9.69
N PHE A 240 -1.20 -0.12 -10.63
CA PHE A 240 -0.02 0.63 -11.05
C PHE A 240 -0.06 2.03 -10.44
N GLY A 241 1.07 2.47 -9.89
CA GLY A 241 1.28 3.85 -9.47
C GLY A 241 2.58 4.41 -10.04
N PHE A 242 2.60 5.70 -10.36
CA PHE A 242 3.68 6.36 -11.06
C PHE A 242 4.37 7.38 -10.16
N GLY A 243 5.68 7.24 -10.02
CA GLY A 243 6.54 8.19 -9.35
C GLY A 243 6.89 9.37 -10.26
N PRO A 244 7.51 10.44 -9.70
CA PRO A 244 7.79 11.66 -10.44
C PRO A 244 8.69 11.43 -11.65
N ASN A 245 9.73 10.59 -11.56
CA ASN A 245 10.63 10.35 -12.69
C ASN A 245 9.97 9.57 -13.83
N LEU A 246 9.00 8.70 -13.55
CA LEU A 246 8.26 8.00 -14.60
C LEU A 246 7.41 8.99 -15.38
N LEU A 247 6.67 9.87 -14.68
CA LEU A 247 5.87 10.90 -15.34
C LEU A 247 6.74 11.88 -16.11
N GLU A 248 7.87 12.30 -15.55
CA GLU A 248 8.82 13.18 -16.26
C GLU A 248 9.33 12.54 -17.57
N ARG A 249 9.55 11.22 -17.61
CA ARG A 249 9.94 10.53 -18.85
C ARG A 249 8.79 10.31 -19.83
N ALA A 250 7.56 10.13 -19.33
CA ALA A 250 6.38 9.86 -20.15
C ALA A 250 5.80 11.14 -20.75
N ASN A 251 5.54 12.14 -19.91
CA ASN A 251 4.92 13.41 -20.25
C ASN A 251 5.36 14.51 -19.25
N PRO A 252 6.47 15.22 -19.55
CA PRO A 252 6.95 16.33 -18.72
C PRO A 252 5.86 17.37 -18.46
N GLY A 253 5.67 17.75 -17.21
CA GLY A 253 4.66 18.74 -16.79
C GLY A 253 3.28 18.17 -16.46
N LEU A 254 3.04 16.87 -16.65
CA LEU A 254 1.79 16.23 -16.24
C LEU A 254 1.77 15.84 -14.75
N ALA A 255 2.93 15.82 -14.09
CA ALA A 255 3.02 15.46 -12.68
C ALA A 255 2.24 16.46 -11.80
N PRO A 256 1.32 16.01 -10.94
CA PRO A 256 0.61 16.91 -10.04
C PRO A 256 1.56 17.44 -8.96
N SER A 257 1.29 18.64 -8.43
CA SER A 257 2.17 19.33 -7.48
C SER A 257 2.44 18.56 -6.17
N TRP A 258 1.51 17.67 -5.81
CA TRP A 258 1.61 16.83 -4.62
C TRP A 258 2.45 15.55 -4.84
N LEU A 259 2.82 15.21 -6.08
CA LEU A 259 3.64 14.02 -6.38
C LEU A 259 5.12 14.28 -6.09
N ARG A 260 5.44 14.29 -4.80
CA ARG A 260 6.78 14.52 -4.26
C ARG A 260 6.91 13.80 -2.91
N PRO A 261 8.13 13.66 -2.36
CA PRO A 261 8.29 13.21 -0.99
C PRO A 261 7.40 14.05 -0.04
N LEU A 262 6.78 13.36 0.91
CA LEU A 262 6.00 14.02 1.96
C LEU A 262 6.90 14.99 2.74
N PRO A 263 6.34 16.03 3.36
CA PRO A 263 7.08 16.84 4.33
C PRO A 263 7.70 15.95 5.41
N ALA A 264 8.85 16.37 5.96
CA ALA A 264 9.42 15.70 7.11
C ALA A 264 8.50 15.87 8.32
N PHE A 265 8.28 14.78 9.05
CA PHE A 265 7.57 14.76 10.33
C PHE A 265 8.56 14.43 11.45
N GLY A 266 8.38 14.98 12.65
CA GLY A 266 9.26 14.75 13.80
C GLY A 266 9.37 13.27 14.20
N ILE A 267 8.31 12.51 13.99
CA ILE A 267 8.25 11.06 14.26
C ILE A 267 9.01 10.19 13.25
N ASP A 268 9.46 10.75 12.12
CA ASP A 268 10.07 9.98 11.04
C ASP A 268 11.42 9.38 11.41
N ARG A 269 11.60 8.08 11.12
CA ARG A 269 12.90 7.38 11.09
C ARG A 269 13.06 6.66 9.76
N LEU A 270 12.82 7.41 8.68
CA LEU A 270 12.76 6.87 7.31
C LEU A 270 14.09 6.23 6.89
N GLN A 271 13.99 5.01 6.41
CA GLN A 271 15.08 4.23 5.84
C GLN A 271 15.02 4.38 4.30
N PRO A 272 16.11 4.82 3.64
CA PRO A 272 16.11 5.11 2.20
C PRO A 272 15.65 3.96 1.30
N GLU A 273 15.88 2.71 1.72
CA GLU A 273 15.45 1.49 1.02
C GLU A 273 13.94 1.39 0.86
N PHE A 274 13.14 1.99 1.75
CA PHE A 274 11.67 2.05 1.65
C PHE A 274 11.16 3.41 1.13
N GLY A 275 12.03 4.16 0.45
CA GLY A 275 11.74 5.47 -0.11
C GLY A 275 11.02 5.44 -1.46
N ALA A 276 10.98 6.61 -2.11
CA ALA A 276 10.38 6.80 -3.43
C ALA A 276 10.92 5.82 -4.49
N ALA A 277 10.06 5.44 -5.42
CA ALA A 277 10.39 4.64 -6.60
C ALA A 277 9.70 5.23 -7.85
N ASP A 278 10.11 4.82 -9.04
CA ASP A 278 9.56 5.34 -10.30
C ASP A 278 8.23 4.66 -10.68
N LEU A 279 8.08 3.37 -10.38
CA LEU A 279 6.88 2.58 -10.64
C LEU A 279 6.51 1.77 -9.38
N LEU A 280 5.24 1.85 -8.98
CA LEU A 280 4.61 0.98 -8.01
C LEU A 280 3.81 -0.10 -8.73
N LEU A 281 3.99 -1.35 -8.31
CA LEU A 281 3.06 -2.44 -8.59
C LEU A 281 2.51 -2.97 -7.26
N ALA A 282 1.22 -2.77 -6.99
CA ALA A 282 0.52 -3.35 -5.85
C ALA A 282 -0.21 -4.63 -6.31
N VAL A 283 0.26 -5.78 -5.85
CA VAL A 283 -0.26 -7.11 -6.24
C VAL A 283 -0.97 -7.70 -5.05
N ALA A 284 -2.28 -7.96 -5.14
CA ALA A 284 -3.07 -8.47 -4.02
C ALA A 284 -4.00 -9.61 -4.45
N ALA A 285 -4.10 -10.65 -3.62
CA ALA A 285 -4.97 -11.81 -3.84
C ALA A 285 -5.27 -12.51 -2.50
N ASP A 286 -6.21 -13.45 -2.50
CA ASP A 286 -6.54 -14.26 -1.31
C ASP A 286 -5.66 -15.49 -1.14
N ASP A 287 -4.77 -15.75 -2.09
CA ASP A 287 -3.86 -16.88 -2.06
C ASP A 287 -2.40 -16.40 -2.23
N PRO A 288 -1.50 -16.72 -1.29
CA PRO A 288 -0.13 -16.23 -1.33
C PRO A 288 0.69 -16.84 -2.47
N LEU A 289 0.34 -18.04 -2.96
CA LEU A 289 1.01 -18.66 -4.11
C LEU A 289 0.70 -17.88 -5.39
N THR A 290 -0.55 -17.46 -5.57
CA THR A 290 -1.01 -16.61 -6.67
C THR A 290 -0.29 -15.26 -6.65
N VAL A 291 -0.16 -14.62 -5.47
CA VAL A 291 0.62 -13.38 -5.33
C VAL A 291 2.10 -13.60 -5.70
N ALA A 292 2.70 -14.71 -5.25
CA ALA A 292 4.09 -15.02 -5.54
C ALA A 292 4.35 -15.23 -7.03
N HIS A 293 3.45 -15.93 -7.74
CA HIS A 293 3.52 -16.15 -9.18
C HIS A 293 3.34 -14.84 -9.96
N ALA A 294 2.30 -14.05 -9.65
CA ALA A 294 2.07 -12.77 -10.32
C ALA A 294 3.26 -11.81 -10.14
N ARG A 295 3.79 -11.69 -8.91
CA ARG A 295 5.01 -10.93 -8.63
C ARG A 295 6.18 -11.42 -9.49
N ARG A 296 6.38 -12.74 -9.58
CA ARG A 296 7.49 -13.33 -10.34
C ARG A 296 7.42 -12.98 -11.81
N MET A 297 6.22 -13.03 -12.40
CA MET A 297 5.98 -12.69 -13.80
C MET A 297 6.20 -11.20 -14.08
N LEU A 298 5.58 -10.32 -13.30
CA LEU A 298 5.74 -8.87 -13.46
C LEU A 298 7.21 -8.43 -13.30
N LEU A 299 7.95 -8.99 -12.35
CA LEU A 299 9.38 -8.70 -12.18
C LEU A 299 10.26 -9.31 -13.29
N LYS A 300 9.90 -10.49 -13.82
CA LYS A 300 10.59 -11.12 -14.96
C LYS A 300 10.58 -10.18 -16.16
N ASP A 301 9.43 -9.56 -16.40
CA ASP A 301 9.18 -8.76 -17.61
C ASP A 301 9.61 -7.30 -17.43
N SER A 302 9.71 -6.83 -16.18
CA SER A 302 10.30 -5.54 -15.83
C SER A 302 11.83 -5.50 -15.91
N ARG A 303 12.53 -6.63 -15.82
CA ARG A 303 14.00 -6.69 -15.60
C ARG A 303 14.86 -5.98 -16.65
N ALA A 304 14.35 -5.81 -17.87
CA ALA A 304 15.06 -5.14 -18.97
C ALA A 304 14.82 -3.62 -18.99
N PHE A 305 13.99 -3.12 -18.06
CA PHE A 305 13.53 -1.74 -18.00
C PHE A 305 13.74 -1.11 -16.61
N ALA A 306 13.68 -1.91 -15.54
CA ALA A 306 13.74 -1.39 -14.18
C ALA A 306 14.47 -2.34 -13.23
N THR A 307 14.97 -1.79 -12.13
CA THR A 307 15.49 -2.55 -10.99
C THR A 307 14.48 -2.53 -9.85
N LEU A 308 14.33 -3.66 -9.16
CA LEU A 308 13.53 -3.73 -7.93
C LEU A 308 14.25 -2.94 -6.83
N ARG A 309 13.58 -1.92 -6.30
CA ARG A 309 14.06 -1.09 -5.19
C ARG A 309 13.71 -1.72 -3.85
N TRP A 310 12.44 -2.07 -3.68
CA TRP A 310 11.94 -2.69 -2.45
C TRP A 310 10.74 -3.58 -2.74
N THR A 311 10.55 -4.57 -1.87
CA THR A 311 9.36 -5.42 -1.80
C THR A 311 8.83 -5.35 -0.39
N GLN A 312 7.55 -5.05 -0.23
CA GLN A 312 6.88 -5.04 1.06
C GLN A 312 5.72 -6.01 1.00
N SER A 313 5.83 -7.12 1.72
CA SER A 313 4.79 -8.17 1.79
C SER A 313 3.93 -7.92 3.01
N GLY A 314 2.62 -8.01 2.83
CA GLY A 314 1.67 -7.82 3.91
C GLY A 314 0.49 -8.78 3.85
N PHE A 315 -0.19 -8.90 4.99
CA PHE A 315 -1.30 -9.82 5.18
C PHE A 315 -2.44 -9.20 6.01
N ARG A 316 -3.63 -9.76 5.82
CA ARG A 316 -4.82 -9.65 6.66
C ARG A 316 -5.23 -11.07 7.08
N ARG A 317 -6.45 -11.23 7.60
CA ARG A 317 -7.05 -12.56 7.76
C ARG A 317 -7.20 -13.25 6.40
N SER A 318 -6.96 -14.56 6.37
CA SER A 318 -7.21 -15.39 5.20
C SER A 318 -8.70 -15.39 4.83
N TYR A 319 -8.98 -15.52 3.54
CA TYR A 319 -10.35 -15.57 3.02
C TYR A 319 -11.20 -16.61 3.76
N GLY A 320 -12.43 -16.23 4.13
CA GLY A 320 -13.38 -17.10 4.82
C GLY A 320 -13.12 -17.31 6.32
N THR A 321 -12.07 -16.73 6.90
CA THR A 321 -11.83 -16.79 8.35
C THR A 321 -12.88 -16.01 9.14
N GLU A 322 -13.34 -14.90 8.58
CA GLU A 322 -14.38 -14.03 9.12
C GLU A 322 -15.44 -13.74 8.04
N ALA A 323 -16.61 -13.27 8.47
CA ALA A 323 -17.65 -12.86 7.54
C ALA A 323 -17.16 -11.71 6.64
N ALA A 324 -17.63 -11.71 5.39
CA ALA A 324 -17.31 -10.64 4.45
C ALA A 324 -17.76 -9.28 5.02
N GLY A 325 -16.89 -8.27 4.92
CA GLY A 325 -17.14 -6.94 5.46
C GLY A 325 -16.76 -6.76 6.94
N THR A 326 -16.23 -7.78 7.61
CA THR A 326 -15.65 -7.62 8.96
C THR A 326 -14.41 -6.73 8.89
N THR A 327 -14.34 -5.69 9.73
CA THR A 327 -13.18 -4.79 9.82
C THR A 327 -11.94 -5.54 10.30
N MET A 328 -10.78 -5.31 9.68
CA MET A 328 -9.56 -6.06 10.01
C MET A 328 -9.04 -5.75 11.42
N ARG A 329 -8.13 -6.60 11.89
CA ARG A 329 -7.27 -6.30 13.03
C ARG A 329 -5.82 -6.07 12.61
N ASN A 330 -5.16 -5.15 13.30
CA ASN A 330 -3.71 -4.95 13.19
C ASN A 330 -2.93 -5.73 14.27
N LEU A 331 -1.60 -5.65 14.26
CA LEU A 331 -0.73 -6.40 15.18
C LEU A 331 -0.68 -5.83 16.61
N PHE A 332 -1.23 -4.64 16.85
CA PHE A 332 -1.57 -4.19 18.21
C PHE A 332 -2.91 -4.75 18.72
N GLY A 333 -3.59 -5.57 17.90
CA GLY A 333 -4.88 -6.18 18.21
C GLY A 333 -6.08 -5.25 18.00
N GLN A 334 -5.86 -4.04 17.48
CA GLN A 334 -6.90 -3.02 17.30
C GLN A 334 -7.81 -3.37 16.11
N VAL A 335 -9.09 -2.99 16.18
CA VAL A 335 -9.99 -2.99 15.01
C VAL A 335 -9.63 -1.79 14.13
N ASP A 336 -9.28 -2.03 12.87
CA ASP A 336 -8.66 -1.04 11.98
C ASP A 336 -9.39 -0.97 10.63
N GLY A 337 -10.13 0.13 10.39
CA GLY A 337 -10.89 0.32 9.14
C GLY A 337 -12.26 0.96 9.33
N THR A 338 -12.79 0.97 10.55
CA THR A 338 -14.16 1.37 10.88
C THR A 338 -14.65 2.68 10.23
N ALA A 339 -13.83 3.74 10.28
CA ALA A 339 -14.20 5.07 9.80
C ALA A 339 -13.81 5.36 8.33
N ASN A 340 -13.50 4.32 7.55
CA ASN A 340 -13.24 4.48 6.12
C ASN A 340 -14.52 4.89 5.36
N PRO A 341 -14.40 5.70 4.29
CA PRO A 341 -15.47 5.81 3.31
C PRO A 341 -15.88 4.43 2.79
N ARG A 342 -17.18 4.15 2.68
CA ARG A 342 -17.67 2.86 2.17
C ARG A 342 -17.47 2.81 0.66
N ALA A 343 -16.84 1.74 0.14
CA ALA A 343 -16.77 1.48 -1.29
C ALA A 343 -18.17 1.58 -1.95
N GLY A 344 -18.23 2.17 -3.14
CA GLY A 344 -19.45 2.42 -3.92
C GLY A 344 -20.27 3.62 -3.46
N SER A 345 -19.89 4.31 -2.38
CA SER A 345 -20.62 5.49 -1.91
C SER A 345 -20.13 6.78 -2.56
N GLU A 346 -20.99 7.80 -2.64
CA GLU A 346 -20.60 9.15 -3.06
C GLU A 346 -19.47 9.73 -2.20
N ASP A 347 -19.42 9.34 -0.93
CA ASP A 347 -18.35 9.70 0.00
C ASP A 347 -17.00 9.13 -0.44
N PHE A 348 -16.97 7.85 -0.83
CA PHE A 348 -15.77 7.23 -1.38
C PHE A 348 -15.36 7.87 -2.69
N THR A 349 -16.31 8.09 -3.61
CA THR A 349 -16.04 8.75 -4.89
C THR A 349 -15.38 10.12 -4.67
N ARG A 350 -15.95 10.94 -3.78
CA ARG A 350 -15.40 12.25 -3.46
C ARG A 350 -14.00 12.18 -2.87
N VAL A 351 -13.78 11.27 -1.92
CA VAL A 351 -12.50 11.16 -1.21
C VAL A 351 -11.37 10.63 -2.11
N VAL A 352 -11.68 9.63 -2.94
CA VAL A 352 -10.67 8.86 -3.70
C VAL A 352 -10.53 9.36 -5.13
N TRP A 353 -11.65 9.57 -5.83
CA TRP A 353 -11.67 9.95 -7.25
C TRP A 353 -11.82 11.46 -7.47
N GLY A 354 -12.06 12.22 -6.40
CA GLY A 354 -12.16 13.66 -6.41
C GLY A 354 -13.54 14.21 -6.77
N ASP A 355 -13.66 15.53 -6.67
CA ASP A 355 -14.85 16.31 -7.02
C ASP A 355 -14.46 17.67 -7.61
N ALA A 356 -15.41 18.60 -7.69
CA ALA A 356 -15.16 19.93 -8.26
C ALA A 356 -14.17 20.78 -7.46
N ASP A 357 -14.08 20.61 -6.14
CA ASP A 357 -13.17 21.45 -5.34
C ASP A 357 -11.84 20.76 -5.03
N ILE A 358 -11.82 19.42 -4.90
CA ILE A 358 -10.60 18.61 -4.83
C ILE A 358 -10.62 17.66 -6.04
N PRO A 359 -10.23 18.13 -7.23
CA PRO A 359 -10.20 17.28 -8.41
C PRO A 359 -9.08 16.24 -8.30
N ALA A 360 -9.30 15.05 -8.86
CA ALA A 360 -8.20 14.13 -9.14
C ALA A 360 -7.26 14.72 -10.20
N TRP A 361 -5.99 14.30 -10.16
CA TRP A 361 -4.99 14.73 -11.14
C TRP A 361 -5.36 14.38 -12.59
N LEU A 362 -5.93 13.19 -12.80
CA LEU A 362 -6.51 12.72 -14.06
C LEU A 362 -7.89 12.11 -13.80
N PRO A 363 -8.89 12.32 -14.68
CA PRO A 363 -10.23 11.76 -14.50
C PRO A 363 -10.20 10.23 -14.39
N GLY A 364 -10.63 9.69 -13.24
CA GLY A 364 -10.60 8.25 -12.96
C GLY A 364 -9.33 7.76 -12.25
N GLY A 365 -8.33 8.63 -12.11
CA GLY A 365 -7.12 8.40 -11.32
C GLY A 365 -7.28 8.81 -9.86
N THR A 366 -6.24 8.53 -9.06
CA THR A 366 -6.13 8.91 -7.65
C THR A 366 -4.66 9.05 -7.26
N SER A 367 -4.36 9.29 -5.99
CA SER A 367 -3.01 9.18 -5.43
C SER A 367 -2.94 8.01 -4.46
N VAL A 368 -1.73 7.49 -4.23
CA VAL A 368 -1.48 6.54 -3.16
C VAL A 368 -0.28 6.98 -2.32
N VAL A 369 -0.45 6.92 -1.00
CA VAL A 369 0.62 7.10 -0.02
C VAL A 369 0.88 5.75 0.63
N ILE A 370 2.14 5.32 0.65
CA ILE A 370 2.58 4.12 1.36
C ILE A 370 3.54 4.54 2.47
N ARG A 371 3.23 4.12 3.70
CA ARG A 371 4.07 4.33 4.88
C ARG A 371 4.34 2.97 5.51
N ARG A 372 5.62 2.59 5.62
CA ARG A 372 6.01 1.42 6.42
C ARG A 372 6.15 1.89 7.85
N ILE A 373 5.26 1.43 8.73
CA ILE A 373 5.20 1.88 10.13
C ILE A 373 5.55 0.70 11.01
N ALA A 374 6.72 0.77 11.65
CA ALA A 374 7.14 -0.21 12.64
C ALA A 374 6.29 -0.07 13.90
N MET A 375 5.88 -1.20 14.47
CA MET A 375 5.15 -1.28 15.72
C MET A 375 6.07 -1.84 16.79
N ASN A 376 6.30 -1.10 17.86
CA ASN A 376 7.00 -1.60 19.04
C ASN A 376 6.04 -2.44 19.88
N VAL A 377 5.85 -3.70 19.47
CA VAL A 377 4.94 -4.64 20.12
C VAL A 377 5.42 -4.97 21.54
N ASP A 378 6.74 -5.00 21.76
CA ASP A 378 7.33 -5.32 23.06
C ASP A 378 6.90 -4.30 24.13
N THR A 379 7.05 -2.99 23.88
CA THR A 379 6.62 -1.97 24.84
C THR A 379 5.12 -1.69 24.81
N TRP A 380 4.43 -2.05 23.72
CA TRP A 380 2.96 -2.07 23.70
C TRP A 380 2.40 -3.12 24.67
N ASP A 381 3.10 -4.25 24.82
CA ASP A 381 2.66 -5.33 25.70
C ASP A 381 2.77 -5.02 27.19
N GLU A 382 3.59 -4.05 27.55
CA GLU A 382 3.72 -3.55 28.93
C GLU A 382 2.50 -2.73 29.38
N LEU A 383 1.71 -2.20 28.44
CA LEU A 383 0.52 -1.41 28.75
C LEU A 383 -0.64 -2.28 29.22
N ASP A 384 -1.38 -1.77 30.19
CA ASP A 384 -2.68 -2.32 30.54
C ASP A 384 -3.75 -2.02 29.47
N ARG A 385 -4.88 -2.71 29.56
CA ARG A 385 -5.95 -2.59 28.56
C ARG A 385 -6.51 -1.16 28.46
N PRO A 386 -6.84 -0.45 29.56
CA PRO A 386 -7.28 0.95 29.49
C PRO A 386 -6.30 1.87 28.76
N ALA A 387 -5.00 1.81 29.06
CA ALA A 387 -4.00 2.65 28.38
C ALA A 387 -3.96 2.40 26.86
N ARG A 388 -4.07 1.12 26.44
CA ARG A 388 -4.16 0.77 25.01
C ARG A 388 -5.44 1.27 24.34
N GLU A 389 -6.57 1.28 25.05
CA GLU A 389 -7.83 1.77 24.51
C GLU A 389 -7.90 3.30 24.49
N GLU A 390 -7.33 3.96 25.51
CA GLU A 390 -7.20 5.41 25.61
C GLU A 390 -6.26 5.98 24.54
N SER A 391 -5.17 5.27 24.22
CA SER A 391 -4.25 5.68 23.16
C SER A 391 -4.90 5.70 21.78
N VAL A 392 -5.80 4.75 21.51
CA VAL A 392 -6.55 4.70 20.25
C VAL A 392 -7.80 5.58 20.30
N GLY A 393 -8.46 5.65 21.46
CA GLY A 393 -9.81 6.20 21.67
C GLY A 393 -10.94 5.20 21.42
N ARG A 394 -10.62 3.93 21.15
CA ARG A 394 -11.58 2.84 20.86
C ARG A 394 -11.26 1.60 21.68
N ARG A 395 -12.30 0.81 21.95
CA ARG A 395 -12.20 -0.48 22.63
C ARG A 395 -11.52 -1.52 21.73
N LEU A 396 -10.58 -2.30 22.25
CA LEU A 396 -9.89 -3.30 21.43
C LEU A 396 -10.79 -4.52 21.12
N ASP A 397 -11.76 -4.85 21.97
CA ASP A 397 -12.60 -6.04 21.79
C ASP A 397 -13.59 -5.89 20.64
N SER A 398 -14.24 -4.74 20.57
CA SER A 398 -15.41 -4.44 19.74
C SER A 398 -15.13 -3.37 18.69
N GLY A 399 -14.05 -2.60 18.84
CA GLY A 399 -13.78 -1.43 18.03
C GLY A 399 -14.70 -0.24 18.32
N ALA A 400 -15.60 -0.32 19.31
CA ALA A 400 -16.48 0.79 19.67
C ALA A 400 -15.68 1.99 20.18
N PRO A 401 -16.13 3.24 19.96
CA PRO A 401 -15.54 4.39 20.67
C PRO A 401 -15.65 4.17 22.19
N LEU A 402 -14.76 4.78 22.97
CA LEU A 402 -14.82 4.69 24.45
C LEU A 402 -16.16 5.15 25.03
N THR A 403 -16.88 6.02 24.31
CA THR A 403 -18.21 6.53 24.62
C THR A 403 -19.37 5.67 24.10
N GLY A 404 -19.08 4.58 23.38
CA GLY A 404 -20.07 3.71 22.74
C GLY A 404 -19.95 2.23 23.12
N THR A 405 -20.73 1.42 22.42
CA THR A 405 -20.88 -0.03 22.64
C THR A 405 -20.71 -0.87 21.38
N ARG A 406 -20.89 -0.27 20.19
CA ARG A 406 -20.72 -0.92 18.88
C ARG A 406 -19.64 -0.23 18.07
N GLU A 407 -19.03 -0.98 17.15
CA GLU A 407 -17.98 -0.46 16.26
C GLU A 407 -18.43 0.80 15.50
N ASP A 408 -19.68 0.78 15.02
CA ASP A 408 -20.32 1.81 14.19
C ASP A 408 -20.96 2.96 14.98
N ASP A 409 -20.86 2.97 16.31
CA ASP A 409 -21.35 4.08 17.12
C ASP A 409 -20.52 5.36 16.82
N GLU A 410 -21.22 6.50 16.73
CA GLU A 410 -20.58 7.79 16.53
C GLU A 410 -19.83 8.22 17.80
N PRO A 411 -18.53 8.57 17.73
CA PRO A 411 -17.77 8.96 18.91
C PRO A 411 -18.20 10.33 19.45
N ASP A 412 -18.62 10.38 20.72
CA ASP A 412 -18.86 11.65 21.41
C ASP A 412 -17.55 12.24 21.99
N PHE A 413 -17.00 13.24 21.30
CA PHE A 413 -15.78 13.95 21.74
C PHE A 413 -16.02 15.00 22.84
N GLN A 414 -17.28 15.33 23.14
CA GLN A 414 -17.68 16.26 24.19
C GLN A 414 -17.96 15.56 25.52
N ALA A 415 -18.19 14.25 25.51
CA ALA A 415 -18.35 13.45 26.71
C ALA A 415 -17.20 13.69 27.72
N ARG A 416 -17.58 13.82 29.00
CA ARG A 416 -16.67 14.01 30.13
C ARG A 416 -16.88 12.92 31.17
N SER A 417 -15.81 12.48 31.80
CA SER A 417 -15.84 11.59 32.96
C SER A 417 -16.41 12.30 34.19
N SER A 418 -16.66 11.56 35.27
CA SER A 418 -17.09 12.13 36.56
C SER A 418 -16.09 13.13 37.15
N LEU A 419 -14.83 13.10 36.70
CA LEU A 419 -13.76 14.02 37.11
C LEU A 419 -13.60 15.22 36.16
N GLY A 420 -14.44 15.32 35.11
CA GLY A 420 -14.42 16.43 34.16
C GLY A 420 -13.42 16.27 33.00
N PHE A 421 -12.69 15.16 32.90
CA PHE A 421 -11.77 14.89 31.80
C PHE A 421 -12.50 14.34 30.56
N PRO A 422 -12.06 14.60 29.32
CA PRO A 422 -12.61 13.97 28.12
C PRO A 422 -12.59 12.44 28.22
N VAL A 423 -13.71 11.77 27.90
CA VAL A 423 -13.78 10.29 27.89
C VAL A 423 -12.93 9.72 26.76
N ILE A 424 -12.91 10.38 25.60
CA ILE A 424 -11.96 10.11 24.52
C ILE A 424 -10.82 11.13 24.68
N PRO A 425 -9.60 10.70 25.10
CA PRO A 425 -8.50 11.60 25.40
C PRO A 425 -8.13 12.50 24.23
N GLU A 426 -7.61 13.69 24.52
CA GLU A 426 -7.22 14.67 23.50
C GLU A 426 -6.09 14.17 22.60
N TYR A 427 -5.19 13.37 23.17
CA TYR A 427 -4.05 12.75 22.49
C TYR A 427 -4.39 11.43 21.77
N SER A 428 -5.63 10.96 21.82
CA SER A 428 -6.01 9.67 21.25
C SER A 428 -5.95 9.68 19.72
N HIS A 429 -5.41 8.61 19.13
CA HIS A 429 -5.20 8.49 17.69
C HIS A 429 -6.46 8.82 16.89
N MET A 430 -7.62 8.26 17.27
CA MET A 430 -8.85 8.49 16.51
C MET A 430 -9.31 9.96 16.52
N ARG A 431 -9.06 10.69 17.62
CA ARG A 431 -9.44 12.09 17.75
C ARG A 431 -8.53 12.95 16.88
N ARG A 432 -7.22 12.68 16.91
CA ARG A 432 -6.19 13.42 16.19
C ARG A 432 -6.24 13.14 14.67
N ALA A 433 -6.58 11.91 14.30
CA ALA A 433 -6.79 11.51 12.90
C ALA A 433 -8.11 12.04 12.33
N ARG A 434 -9.16 12.20 13.16
CA ARG A 434 -10.43 12.76 12.71
C ARG A 434 -10.21 14.20 12.24
N PRO A 435 -10.70 14.56 11.05
CA PRO A 435 -10.51 15.90 10.57
C PRO A 435 -11.58 16.86 11.12
N GLU A 436 -11.19 18.11 11.34
CA GLU A 436 -12.13 19.22 11.56
C GLU A 436 -12.81 19.60 10.24
N ASP A 437 -12.04 19.63 9.15
CA ASP A 437 -12.55 19.79 7.79
C ASP A 437 -12.97 18.41 7.22
N PRO A 438 -14.25 18.15 6.96
CA PRO A 438 -14.73 16.86 6.47
C PRO A 438 -14.14 16.44 5.11
N ARG A 439 -13.41 17.32 4.42
CA ARG A 439 -12.69 17.02 3.18
C ARG A 439 -11.30 16.43 3.41
N GLN A 440 -10.70 16.63 4.58
CA GLN A 440 -9.40 16.06 4.94
C GLN A 440 -9.56 14.58 5.36
N ARG A 441 -10.02 13.77 4.42
CA ARG A 441 -10.27 12.34 4.60
C ARG A 441 -9.51 11.54 3.57
N ILE A 442 -9.20 10.31 3.93
CA ILE A 442 -8.48 9.35 3.09
C ILE A 442 -9.20 8.01 3.14
N TYR A 443 -8.99 7.16 2.15
CA TYR A 443 -9.40 5.76 2.19
C TYR A 443 -8.19 4.90 2.54
N ARG A 444 -8.21 4.24 3.71
CA ARG A 444 -7.08 3.42 4.19
C ARG A 444 -7.26 1.96 3.77
N ARG A 445 -6.21 1.35 3.25
CA ARG A 445 -6.18 -0.02 2.74
C ARG A 445 -4.93 -0.75 3.21
N SER A 446 -4.66 -0.65 4.51
CA SER A 446 -3.44 -1.13 5.15
C SER A 446 -3.34 -2.67 5.23
N TYR A 447 -2.11 -3.15 5.34
CA TYR A 447 -1.77 -4.56 5.58
C TYR A 447 -0.80 -4.67 6.75
N ASN A 448 -0.87 -5.77 7.50
CA ASN A 448 0.12 -6.09 8.53
C ASN A 448 1.39 -6.63 7.87
N TYR A 449 2.56 -6.39 8.46
CA TYR A 449 3.78 -7.12 8.14
C TYR A 449 4.37 -7.71 9.42
N ASP A 450 5.01 -8.87 9.28
CA ASP A 450 5.71 -9.57 10.35
C ASP A 450 6.92 -10.26 9.72
N GLU A 451 8.09 -9.68 9.93
CA GLU A 451 9.36 -10.11 9.36
C GLU A 451 10.23 -10.75 10.46
N PRO A 452 11.17 -11.64 10.10
CA PRO A 452 12.09 -12.22 11.06
C PRO A 452 12.88 -11.12 11.79
N ALA A 453 12.81 -11.11 13.13
CA ALA A 453 13.62 -10.22 13.93
C ALA A 453 15.12 -10.41 13.62
N ALA A 454 15.88 -9.30 13.61
CA ALA A 454 17.31 -9.35 13.35
C ALA A 454 18.02 -10.22 14.41
N ALA A 455 18.71 -11.28 13.96
CA ALA A 455 19.45 -12.16 14.86
C ALA A 455 20.51 -11.37 15.65
N GLY A 456 20.43 -11.41 16.99
CA GLY A 456 21.39 -10.73 17.86
C GLY A 456 21.19 -9.21 18.00
N GLY A 457 20.01 -8.68 17.65
CA GLY A 457 19.65 -7.29 17.90
C GLY A 457 19.82 -6.90 19.37
N ALA A 458 20.46 -5.75 19.61
CA ALA A 458 20.59 -5.20 20.96
C ALA A 458 19.19 -4.91 21.53
N GLY A 459 18.89 -5.44 22.72
CA GLY A 459 17.62 -5.23 23.41
C GLY A 459 16.66 -6.42 23.43
N GLY A 460 17.00 -7.55 22.78
CA GLY A 460 16.18 -8.77 22.91
C GLY A 460 14.80 -8.69 22.26
N SER A 461 14.58 -7.74 21.35
CA SER A 461 13.32 -7.63 20.61
C SER A 461 13.06 -8.90 19.79
N VAL A 462 11.84 -9.43 19.91
CA VAL A 462 11.44 -10.71 19.34
C VAL A 462 10.66 -10.56 18.03
N SER A 463 10.37 -9.33 17.58
CA SER A 463 9.56 -9.06 16.38
C SER A 463 10.09 -7.91 15.52
N ASP A 464 10.04 -8.06 14.19
CA ASP A 464 10.04 -6.94 13.23
C ASP A 464 8.65 -6.88 12.61
N ALA A 465 7.73 -6.27 13.37
CA ALA A 465 6.31 -6.25 13.06
C ALA A 465 5.82 -4.83 12.85
N GLY A 466 4.75 -4.69 12.07
CA GLY A 466 4.12 -3.39 11.88
C GLY A 466 3.02 -3.38 10.85
N GLN A 467 2.80 -2.19 10.30
CA GLN A 467 1.78 -1.95 9.28
C GLN A 467 2.41 -1.34 8.03
N ILE A 468 2.10 -1.93 6.88
CA ILE A 468 2.22 -1.28 5.58
C ILE A 468 0.94 -0.44 5.43
N PHE A 469 1.02 0.79 5.91
CA PHE A 469 -0.08 1.73 5.79
C PHE A 469 -0.19 2.18 4.34
N VAL A 470 -1.36 2.04 3.76
CA VAL A 470 -1.66 2.45 2.39
C VAL A 470 -2.91 3.31 2.42
N SER A 471 -2.85 4.49 1.81
CA SER A 471 -4.04 5.32 1.67
C SER A 471 -4.21 5.86 0.26
N TYR A 472 -5.47 5.95 -0.16
CA TYR A 472 -5.89 6.53 -1.42
C TYR A 472 -6.69 7.81 -1.17
N GLN A 473 -6.41 8.83 -1.99
CA GLN A 473 -7.02 10.14 -1.91
C GLN A 473 -6.85 10.89 -3.24
N ALA A 474 -7.75 11.81 -3.56
CA ALA A 474 -7.65 12.61 -4.79
C ALA A 474 -6.40 13.52 -4.78
N ASP A 475 -6.08 14.12 -3.63
CA ASP A 475 -4.94 15.04 -3.45
C ASP A 475 -4.22 14.80 -2.11
N VAL A 476 -2.92 14.49 -2.17
CA VAL A 476 -2.09 14.19 -0.99
C VAL A 476 -1.89 15.41 -0.09
N ASP A 477 -1.64 16.58 -0.67
CA ASP A 477 -1.37 17.81 0.07
C ASP A 477 -2.63 18.34 0.77
N ARG A 478 -3.81 18.09 0.19
CA ARG A 478 -5.10 18.54 0.77
C ARG A 478 -5.73 17.53 1.71
N GLN A 479 -5.41 16.23 1.60
CA GLN A 479 -6.08 15.18 2.37
C GLN A 479 -5.15 14.46 3.34
N PHE A 480 -4.05 13.87 2.87
CA PHE A 480 -3.16 13.08 3.73
C PHE A 480 -2.28 13.97 4.63
N VAL A 481 -1.61 14.96 4.04
CA VAL A 481 -0.61 15.79 4.74
C VAL A 481 -1.20 16.50 5.98
N PRO A 482 -2.39 17.12 5.93
CA PRO A 482 -2.97 17.76 7.12
C PRO A 482 -3.28 16.78 8.25
N ILE A 483 -3.70 15.56 7.92
CA ILE A 483 -3.92 14.50 8.92
C ILE A 483 -2.60 14.13 9.57
N GLN A 484 -1.58 13.81 8.78
CA GLN A 484 -0.27 13.38 9.29
C GLN A 484 0.40 14.47 10.14
N ARG A 485 0.23 15.76 9.80
CA ARG A 485 0.72 16.88 10.62
C ARG A 485 0.08 16.89 12.01
N ARG A 486 -1.23 16.72 12.11
CA ARG A 486 -1.91 16.68 13.42
C ARG A 486 -1.45 15.51 14.28
N LEU A 487 -1.17 14.36 13.66
CA LEU A 487 -0.65 13.17 14.33
C LEU A 487 0.80 13.38 14.77
N ASP A 488 1.63 14.05 13.96
CA ASP A 488 3.01 14.40 14.33
C ASP A 488 3.05 15.40 15.49
N GLU A 489 2.15 16.38 15.51
CA GLU A 489 2.02 17.37 16.59
C GLU A 489 1.63 16.74 17.92
N LEU A 490 0.66 15.83 17.90
CA LEU A 490 0.17 15.13 19.09
C LEU A 490 -0.58 13.88 18.67
N ASP A 491 -0.03 12.73 19.01
CA ASP A 491 -0.68 11.42 19.04
C ASP A 491 0.13 10.52 19.95
N ILE A 492 -0.49 9.98 20.99
CA ILE A 492 0.21 9.13 21.94
C ILE A 492 0.62 7.79 21.31
N LEU A 493 -0.02 7.38 20.21
CA LEU A 493 0.34 6.14 19.51
C LEU A 493 1.76 6.19 18.94
N ASN A 494 2.31 7.40 18.72
CA ASN A 494 3.70 7.62 18.27
C ASN A 494 4.76 7.08 19.25
N GLU A 495 4.41 6.84 20.52
CA GLU A 495 5.31 6.16 21.47
C GLU A 495 5.61 4.70 21.06
N TRP A 496 4.67 4.07 20.34
CA TRP A 496 4.77 2.68 19.90
C TRP A 496 4.83 2.51 18.40
N THR A 497 4.68 3.58 17.62
CA THR A 497 4.72 3.50 16.15
C THR A 497 5.75 4.43 15.56
N VAL A 498 6.57 3.91 14.65
CA VAL A 498 7.62 4.68 13.97
C VAL A 498 7.53 4.50 12.46
N PRO A 499 7.29 5.57 11.69
CA PRO A 499 7.41 5.50 10.24
C PRO A 499 8.87 5.28 9.82
N ILE A 500 9.15 4.14 9.19
CA ILE A 500 10.47 3.75 8.67
C ILE A 500 10.53 3.73 7.14
N GLY A 501 9.41 3.91 6.45
CA GLY A 501 9.36 3.96 4.99
C GLY A 501 8.28 4.91 4.50
N SER A 502 8.49 5.51 3.32
CA SER A 502 7.58 6.50 2.76
C SER A 502 7.71 6.61 1.25
N ALA A 503 6.60 6.44 0.55
CA ALA A 503 6.52 6.64 -0.89
C ALA A 503 5.14 7.22 -1.29
N VAL A 504 5.13 8.04 -2.34
CA VAL A 504 3.94 8.68 -2.91
C VAL A 504 3.92 8.39 -4.41
N PHE A 505 2.77 7.97 -4.92
CA PHE A 505 2.59 7.67 -6.34
C PHE A 505 1.28 8.26 -6.87
N ALA A 506 1.28 8.66 -8.14
CA ALA A 506 0.09 9.01 -8.88
C ALA A 506 -0.47 7.75 -9.55
N VAL A 507 -1.72 7.39 -9.25
CA VAL A 507 -2.38 6.21 -9.79
C VAL A 507 -3.23 6.68 -10.98
N PRO A 508 -2.93 6.27 -12.22
CA PRO A 508 -3.72 6.66 -13.38
C PRO A 508 -5.09 5.97 -13.37
N PRO A 509 -6.01 6.37 -14.27
CA PRO A 509 -7.26 5.68 -14.53
C PRO A 509 -7.04 4.21 -14.93
N GLY A 510 -8.12 3.44 -14.89
CA GLY A 510 -8.12 2.07 -15.35
C GLY A 510 -7.90 1.96 -16.87
N ALA A 511 -7.46 0.78 -17.31
CA ALA A 511 -7.29 0.50 -18.73
C ALA A 511 -8.61 0.09 -19.38
N ARG A 512 -8.95 0.71 -20.51
CA ARG A 512 -9.99 0.19 -21.42
C ARG A 512 -9.54 -1.11 -22.08
N GLU A 513 -10.49 -1.91 -22.56
CA GLU A 513 -10.16 -3.10 -23.36
C GLU A 513 -9.30 -2.73 -24.59
N GLY A 514 -8.23 -3.48 -24.82
CA GLY A 514 -7.25 -3.23 -25.88
C GLY A 514 -6.27 -2.07 -25.61
N GLY A 515 -6.45 -1.33 -24.50
CA GLY A 515 -5.53 -0.33 -23.98
C GLY A 515 -4.60 -0.90 -22.91
N PHE A 516 -3.78 -0.03 -22.31
CA PHE A 516 -2.89 -0.35 -21.20
C PHE A 516 -2.97 0.73 -20.12
N VAL A 517 -2.55 0.40 -18.90
CA VAL A 517 -2.56 1.35 -17.79
C VAL A 517 -1.55 2.47 -18.05
N GLY A 518 -2.01 3.73 -17.97
CA GLY A 518 -1.20 4.90 -18.32
C GLY A 518 -1.16 5.26 -19.81
N GLU A 519 -2.08 4.73 -20.63
CA GLU A 519 -2.14 5.03 -22.07
C GLU A 519 -2.24 6.53 -22.37
N GLU A 520 -3.00 7.29 -21.59
CA GLU A 520 -3.19 8.74 -21.71
C GLU A 520 -1.91 9.57 -21.49
N LEU A 521 -0.86 8.98 -20.90
CA LEU A 521 0.43 9.66 -20.77
C LEU A 521 1.12 9.80 -22.14
N PHE A 522 0.72 9.00 -23.13
CA PHE A 522 1.40 8.89 -24.40
C PHE A 522 0.66 9.53 -25.58
N SER A 523 -0.59 9.92 -25.39
CA SER A 523 -1.49 10.50 -26.39
C SER A 523 -1.23 11.97 -26.70
#